data_AF-A0A2G2F9H2-F1
#
_entry.id   AF-A0A2G2F9H2-F1
#
_cell.length_a   1.000
_cell.length_b   1.000
_cell.length_c   1.000
_cell.angle_alpha   90.00
_cell.angle_beta   90.00
_cell.angle_gamma   90.00
#
_symmetry.space_group_name_H-M   'P 1'
#
loop_
_entity.id
_entity.type
_entity.pdbx_description
1 polymer ?
#
loop_
_entity_poly.entity_id
_entity_poly.type
_entity_poly.pdbx_seq_one_letter_code
_entity_poly.pdbx_strand_id
1 'polypeptide(L)'
;MKHILILFIAVLCSAYTVKAQEYIADKPYQYQVGLFWNAIDDDGNPFEGLLRFRPNWNMIPLPTTLSFDYHIKGGFSLEALANFNRYKPSNNVNRGVFDKKFVFNLDINAKYAFGQLMKQPFFDPFIFGGISYTLRPPNIWRHMLAPNVGVGFNFFIREDIAIQLRTSAKIGVVPEFFTHHSNYLHHHFGVIYVLNALPWNQDFSKKRYNWLFKGYNWKGNNKQ
;
A
#
# COMPACT_ATOMS: atom_id res chain seq x y z
N MET A 1 4.26 -22.48 -13.11
CA MET A 1 4.21 -22.35 -11.62
C MET A 1 5.54 -21.94 -11.00
N LYS A 2 6.66 -22.67 -11.19
CA LYS A 2 7.99 -22.18 -10.75
C LYS A 2 8.31 -20.78 -11.32
N HIS A 3 7.97 -20.54 -12.59
CA HIS A 3 8.28 -19.29 -13.28
C HIS A 3 7.56 -18.05 -12.73
N ILE A 4 6.35 -18.16 -12.14
CA ILE A 4 5.62 -16.99 -11.60
C ILE A 4 6.11 -16.64 -10.20
N LEU A 5 6.38 -17.64 -9.36
CA LEU A 5 7.02 -17.43 -8.06
C LEU A 5 8.43 -16.87 -8.24
N ILE A 6 9.18 -17.37 -9.23
CA ILE A 6 10.47 -16.81 -9.64
C ILE A 6 10.30 -15.39 -10.16
N LEU A 7 9.24 -15.07 -10.91
CA LEU A 7 8.99 -13.70 -11.35
C LEU A 7 8.70 -12.76 -10.18
N PHE A 8 7.90 -13.19 -9.21
CA PHE A 8 7.57 -12.40 -8.02
C PHE A 8 8.80 -12.19 -7.12
N ILE A 9 9.59 -13.24 -6.90
CA ILE A 9 10.87 -13.16 -6.20
C ILE A 9 11.87 -12.32 -6.99
N ALA A 10 11.91 -12.41 -8.33
CA ALA A 10 12.77 -11.61 -9.18
C ALA A 10 12.36 -10.12 -9.17
N VAL A 11 11.07 -9.81 -9.13
CA VAL A 11 10.55 -8.44 -8.96
C VAL A 11 10.94 -7.90 -7.58
N LEU A 12 10.75 -8.68 -6.51
CA LEU A 12 11.21 -8.33 -5.16
C LEU A 12 12.73 -8.15 -5.08
N CYS A 13 13.52 -9.04 -5.71
CA CYS A 13 14.99 -8.93 -5.76
C CYS A 13 15.45 -7.74 -6.62
N SER A 14 14.74 -7.44 -7.71
CA SER A 14 15.05 -6.27 -8.56
C SER A 14 14.84 -4.95 -7.83
N ALA A 15 13.94 -4.90 -6.85
CA ALA A 15 13.77 -3.72 -5.99
C ALA A 15 15.04 -3.40 -5.17
N TYR A 16 15.90 -4.39 -4.89
CA TYR A 16 17.18 -4.18 -4.20
C TYR A 16 18.31 -3.75 -5.15
N THR A 17 18.22 -4.04 -6.45
CA THR A 17 19.30 -3.74 -7.43
C THR A 17 19.06 -2.48 -8.25
N VAL A 18 17.92 -1.78 -8.08
CA VAL A 18 17.72 -0.46 -8.68
C VAL A 18 18.69 0.54 -8.04
N LYS A 19 19.84 0.74 -8.67
CA LYS A 19 20.64 1.96 -8.52
C LYS A 19 19.84 3.11 -9.14
N ALA A 20 18.92 3.68 -8.36
CA ALA A 20 18.21 4.89 -8.76
C ALA A 20 19.25 5.99 -9.00
N GLN A 21 19.29 6.50 -10.22
CA GLN A 21 20.08 7.67 -10.61
C GLN A 21 19.77 8.79 -9.63
N GLU A 22 20.80 9.42 -9.05
CA GLU A 22 20.61 10.59 -8.18
C GLU A 22 19.90 11.69 -8.98
N TYR A 23 18.59 11.83 -8.76
CA TYR A 23 17.87 13.02 -9.11
C TYR A 23 17.07 13.47 -7.90
N ILE A 24 17.30 14.72 -7.53
CA ILE A 24 16.84 15.36 -6.30
C ILE A 24 15.32 15.53 -6.37
N ALA A 25 14.61 14.67 -5.68
CA ALA A 25 13.61 14.99 -4.65
C ALA A 25 13.08 13.64 -4.13
N ASP A 26 13.84 13.03 -3.21
CA ASP A 26 13.26 11.96 -2.36
C ASP A 26 11.93 12.48 -1.82
N LYS A 27 10.89 11.64 -1.81
CA LYS A 27 9.63 12.07 -1.23
C LYS A 27 9.95 12.41 0.22
N PRO A 28 9.65 13.62 0.68
CA PRO A 28 10.24 14.14 1.90
C PRO A 28 9.57 13.58 3.17
N TYR A 29 8.82 12.49 3.03
CA TYR A 29 8.17 11.83 4.13
C TYR A 29 8.85 10.52 4.42
N GLN A 30 9.01 10.23 5.70
CA GLN A 30 9.51 8.95 6.17
C GLN A 30 8.36 8.01 6.52
N TYR A 31 7.23 8.56 6.97
CA TYR A 31 6.09 7.79 7.44
C TYR A 31 4.77 8.34 6.91
N GLN A 32 3.84 7.45 6.56
CA GLN A 32 2.43 7.80 6.35
C GLN A 32 1.55 6.90 7.21
N VAL A 33 0.45 7.46 7.68
CA VAL A 33 -0.60 6.71 8.37
C VAL A 33 -1.92 6.94 7.67
N GLY A 34 -2.76 5.93 7.58
CA GLY A 34 -4.02 6.00 6.85
C GLY A 34 -5.18 5.40 7.59
N LEU A 35 -6.36 5.94 7.30
CA LEU A 35 -7.65 5.46 7.80
C LEU A 35 -8.62 5.34 6.63
N PHE A 36 -9.20 4.15 6.43
CA PHE A 36 -10.00 3.84 5.24
C PHE A 36 -11.26 3.04 5.55
N TRP A 37 -12.26 3.28 4.72
CA TRP A 37 -13.35 2.36 4.47
C TRP A 37 -12.87 1.25 3.55
N ASN A 38 -13.37 0.03 3.79
CA ASN A 38 -13.06 -1.13 2.98
C ASN A 38 -14.34 -1.82 2.51
N ALA A 39 -14.44 -2.01 1.20
CA ALA A 39 -15.47 -2.80 0.56
C ALA A 39 -14.84 -4.10 0.03
N ILE A 40 -15.46 -5.24 0.37
CA ILE A 40 -15.01 -6.57 -0.08
C ILE A 40 -16.00 -7.10 -1.12
N ASP A 41 -15.47 -7.45 -2.28
CA ASP A 41 -16.18 -8.16 -3.34
C ASP A 41 -15.69 -9.62 -3.40
N ASP A 42 -16.54 -10.56 -2.99
CA ASP A 42 -16.22 -11.98 -2.78
C ASP A 42 -17.32 -12.87 -3.39
N ASP A 43 -17.68 -12.58 -4.63
CA ASP A 43 -18.76 -13.26 -5.36
C ASP A 43 -18.31 -14.57 -6.05
N GLY A 44 -17.01 -14.90 -5.99
CA GLY A 44 -16.40 -16.09 -6.61
C GLY A 44 -16.07 -15.94 -8.10
N ASN A 45 -16.23 -14.75 -8.69
CA ASN A 45 -15.87 -14.44 -10.07
C ASN A 45 -14.86 -13.27 -10.13
N PRO A 46 -13.57 -13.51 -9.80
CA PRO A 46 -12.59 -12.46 -9.50
C PRO A 46 -12.17 -11.54 -10.66
N PHE A 47 -12.45 -11.91 -11.91
CA PHE A 47 -12.03 -11.14 -13.10
C PHE A 47 -13.20 -10.68 -13.98
N GLU A 48 -14.44 -11.04 -13.64
CA GLU A 48 -15.62 -10.60 -14.38
C GLU A 48 -16.17 -9.31 -13.79
N GLY A 49 -16.13 -8.22 -14.56
CA GLY A 49 -16.72 -6.96 -14.15
C GLY A 49 -15.97 -6.23 -13.04
N LEU A 50 -14.62 -6.25 -13.08
CA LEU A 50 -13.72 -5.50 -12.20
C LEU A 50 -14.05 -3.99 -12.05
N LEU A 51 -14.77 -3.43 -13.02
CA LEU A 51 -15.20 -2.03 -13.07
C LEU A 51 -16.72 -1.86 -12.89
N ARG A 52 -17.48 -2.94 -12.68
CA ARG A 52 -18.91 -2.84 -12.35
C ARG A 52 -19.03 -2.59 -10.86
N PHE A 53 -19.51 -1.41 -10.50
CA PHE A 53 -19.97 -1.14 -9.14
C PHE A 53 -21.18 -2.04 -8.85
N ARG A 54 -21.03 -3.00 -7.93
CA ARG A 54 -22.11 -3.94 -7.58
C ARG A 54 -22.74 -3.52 -6.26
N PRO A 55 -24.09 -3.59 -6.12
CA PRO A 55 -24.77 -3.29 -4.86
C PRO A 55 -24.43 -4.27 -3.72
N ASN A 56 -23.71 -5.36 -4.01
CA ASN A 56 -23.43 -6.46 -3.10
C ASN A 56 -22.07 -6.36 -2.38
N TRP A 57 -21.45 -5.18 -2.34
CA TRP A 57 -20.19 -5.01 -1.60
C TRP A 57 -20.38 -5.18 -0.08
N ASN A 58 -19.48 -5.93 0.53
CA ASN A 58 -19.43 -6.13 1.97
C ASN A 58 -18.61 -4.99 2.60
N MET A 59 -19.32 -3.99 3.11
CA MET A 59 -18.74 -2.78 3.70
C MET A 59 -19.47 -2.44 5.01
N ILE A 60 -18.71 -2.04 6.02
CA ILE A 60 -19.19 -1.38 7.23
C ILE A 60 -19.20 0.14 6.97
N PRO A 61 -20.22 0.90 7.39
CA PRO A 61 -20.29 2.35 7.21
C PRO A 61 -19.35 3.13 8.14
N LEU A 62 -18.21 2.55 8.51
CA LEU A 62 -17.17 3.14 9.35
C LEU A 62 -15.82 2.81 8.74
N PRO A 63 -14.81 3.68 8.90
CA PRO A 63 -13.47 3.36 8.47
C PRO A 63 -12.89 2.32 9.44
N THR A 64 -12.56 1.16 8.90
CA THR A 64 -12.12 0.00 9.70
C THR A 64 -10.77 -0.54 9.25
N THR A 65 -10.13 0.14 8.29
CA THR A 65 -8.77 -0.17 7.85
C THR A 65 -7.82 0.91 8.33
N LEU A 66 -6.72 0.49 8.94
CA LEU A 66 -5.57 1.32 9.26
C LEU A 66 -4.40 0.94 8.37
N SER A 67 -3.63 1.93 7.91
CA SER A 67 -2.35 1.70 7.25
C SER A 67 -1.20 2.42 7.93
N PHE A 68 -0.02 1.83 7.81
CA PHE A 68 1.25 2.44 8.15
C PHE A 68 2.22 2.19 7.00
N ASP A 69 2.82 3.24 6.49
CA ASP A 69 3.73 3.23 5.35
C ASP A 69 5.08 3.82 5.76
N TYR A 70 6.16 3.10 5.44
CA TYR A 70 7.53 3.57 5.62
C TYR A 70 8.18 3.80 4.27
N HIS A 71 8.57 5.04 4.00
CA HIS A 71 9.29 5.37 2.77
C HIS A 71 10.74 4.91 2.84
N ILE A 72 11.22 4.23 1.80
CA ILE A 72 12.59 3.73 1.73
C ILE A 72 13.41 4.66 0.85
N LYS A 73 13.17 4.65 -0.46
CA LYS A 73 13.90 5.45 -1.44
C LYS A 73 13.21 5.43 -2.80
N GLY A 74 13.30 6.52 -3.57
CA GLY A 74 13.02 6.51 -5.01
C GLY A 74 11.61 6.03 -5.37
N GLY A 75 10.62 6.38 -4.53
CA GLY A 75 9.22 5.97 -4.70
C GLY A 75 8.85 4.64 -4.03
N PHE A 76 9.82 3.85 -3.58
CA PHE A 76 9.58 2.61 -2.85
C PHE A 76 9.25 2.85 -1.37
N SER A 77 8.32 2.05 -0.87
CA SER A 77 7.84 2.07 0.50
C SER A 77 7.44 0.66 0.94
N LEU A 78 7.54 0.41 2.25
CA LEU A 78 7.01 -0.78 2.90
C LEU A 78 5.73 -0.40 3.65
N GLU A 79 4.65 -1.09 3.37
CA GLU A 79 3.33 -0.77 3.87
C GLU A 79 2.73 -1.94 4.65
N ALA A 80 2.15 -1.65 5.81
CA ALA A 80 1.33 -2.57 6.58
C ALA A 80 -0.12 -2.07 6.63
N LEU A 81 -1.10 -2.94 6.36
CA LEU A 81 -2.53 -2.64 6.52
C LEU A 81 -3.19 -3.63 7.46
N ALA A 82 -3.96 -3.14 8.41
CA ALA A 82 -4.85 -3.94 9.23
C ALA A 82 -6.30 -3.53 8.95
N ASN A 83 -7.16 -4.49 8.65
CA ASN A 83 -8.55 -4.25 8.28
C ASN A 83 -9.50 -5.17 9.02
N PHE A 84 -10.54 -4.58 9.61
CA PHE A 84 -11.64 -5.27 10.23
C PHE A 84 -12.91 -5.07 9.40
N ASN A 85 -13.54 -6.12 8.91
CA ASN A 85 -14.79 -5.99 8.15
C ASN A 85 -15.83 -7.02 8.59
N ARG A 86 -17.02 -6.95 8.00
CA ARG A 86 -18.11 -7.88 8.29
C ARG A 86 -18.84 -8.25 6.99
N TYR A 87 -19.08 -9.53 6.79
CA TYR A 87 -19.94 -10.00 5.71
C TYR A 87 -21.41 -9.68 6.02
N LYS A 88 -22.13 -9.16 5.02
CA LYS A 88 -23.58 -8.94 5.11
C LYS A 88 -24.32 -10.24 4.75
N PRO A 89 -25.42 -10.59 5.44
CA PRO A 89 -26.08 -11.86 5.20
C PRO A 89 -26.75 -11.99 3.84
N SER A 90 -27.11 -10.86 3.26
CA SER A 90 -27.76 -10.79 1.95
C SER A 90 -26.79 -10.94 0.77
N ASN A 91 -25.47 -10.96 1.02
CA ASN A 91 -24.47 -11.01 -0.04
C ASN A 91 -24.00 -12.45 -0.25
N ASN A 92 -23.98 -12.87 -1.51
CA ASN A 92 -23.35 -14.13 -1.90
C ASN A 92 -21.85 -14.04 -1.60
N VAL A 93 -21.39 -14.91 -0.71
CA VAL A 93 -19.96 -15.13 -0.46
C VAL A 93 -19.67 -16.53 -0.98
N ASN A 94 -18.81 -16.66 -1.99
CA ASN A 94 -18.49 -17.96 -2.61
C ASN A 94 -19.72 -18.84 -2.92
N ARG A 95 -20.72 -18.28 -3.63
CA ARG A 95 -21.97 -18.95 -4.06
C ARG A 95 -22.90 -19.46 -2.94
N GLY A 96 -22.74 -18.99 -1.70
CA GLY A 96 -23.66 -19.27 -0.59
C GLY A 96 -24.08 -18.01 0.19
N VAL A 97 -25.17 -18.13 0.94
CA VAL A 97 -25.66 -17.11 1.90
C VAL A 97 -24.92 -17.34 3.23
N PHE A 98 -24.24 -16.33 3.77
CA PHE A 98 -23.47 -16.44 5.02
C PHE A 98 -24.15 -15.66 6.15
N ASP A 99 -24.12 -16.16 7.38
CA ASP A 99 -24.50 -15.32 8.53
C ASP A 99 -23.52 -14.15 8.73
N LYS A 100 -23.96 -13.10 9.44
CA LYS A 100 -23.15 -11.95 9.79
C LYS A 100 -21.86 -12.36 10.54
N LYS A 101 -20.71 -12.39 9.86
CA LYS A 101 -19.42 -12.80 10.45
C LYS A 101 -18.33 -11.75 10.28
N PHE A 102 -17.49 -11.63 11.30
CA PHE A 102 -16.33 -10.74 11.31
C PHE A 102 -15.21 -11.33 10.45
N VAL A 103 -14.50 -10.44 9.76
CA VAL A 103 -13.34 -10.77 8.93
C VAL A 103 -12.21 -9.86 9.37
N PHE A 104 -11.04 -10.43 9.58
CA PHE A 104 -9.82 -9.67 9.84
C PHE A 104 -8.80 -9.92 8.73
N ASN A 105 -8.13 -8.86 8.28
CA ASN A 105 -7.08 -8.91 7.28
C ASN A 105 -5.85 -8.16 7.79
N LEU A 106 -4.67 -8.74 7.56
CA LEU A 106 -3.39 -8.10 7.78
C LEU A 106 -2.54 -8.26 6.52
N ASP A 107 -2.16 -7.14 5.91
CA ASP A 107 -1.42 -7.12 4.66
C ASP A 107 -0.07 -6.45 4.85
N ILE A 108 0.98 -7.02 4.25
CA ILE A 108 2.33 -6.44 4.20
C ILE A 108 2.72 -6.33 2.73
N ASN A 109 2.99 -5.11 2.27
CA ASN A 109 3.15 -4.79 0.85
C ASN A 109 4.42 -3.99 0.59
N ALA A 110 5.08 -4.28 -0.53
CA ALA A 110 5.99 -3.36 -1.17
C ALA A 110 5.17 -2.44 -2.09
N LYS A 111 5.29 -1.13 -1.92
CA LYS A 111 4.58 -0.11 -2.69
C LYS A 111 5.56 0.75 -3.47
N TYR A 112 5.28 0.98 -4.74
CA TYR A 112 6.03 1.89 -5.61
C TYR A 112 5.12 2.99 -6.12
N ALA A 113 5.48 4.23 -5.83
CA ALA A 113 4.69 5.42 -6.14
C ALA A 113 5.35 6.26 -7.24
N PHE A 114 4.58 6.57 -8.28
CA PHE A 114 5.05 7.20 -9.52
C PHE A 114 5.06 8.73 -9.46
N GLY A 115 4.57 9.37 -8.40
CA GLY A 115 4.50 10.84 -8.29
C GLY A 115 5.85 11.53 -8.54
N GLN A 116 6.97 10.91 -8.14
CA GLN A 116 8.31 11.41 -8.44
C GLN A 116 8.61 11.44 -9.94
N LEU A 117 8.22 10.40 -10.68
CA LEU A 117 8.45 10.28 -12.11
C LEU A 117 7.59 11.28 -12.89
N MET A 118 6.36 11.51 -12.44
CA MET A 118 5.42 12.44 -13.07
C MET A 118 5.71 13.91 -12.75
N LYS A 119 6.56 14.19 -11.74
CA LYS A 119 6.89 15.55 -11.27
C LYS A 119 5.66 16.39 -10.89
N GLN A 120 4.65 15.74 -10.32
CA GLN A 120 3.42 16.39 -9.85
C GLN A 120 3.24 16.15 -8.35
N PRO A 121 3.06 17.21 -7.53
CA PRO A 121 2.97 17.06 -6.09
C PRO A 121 1.58 16.63 -5.60
N PHE A 122 0.53 16.89 -6.40
CA PHE A 122 -0.86 16.70 -5.97
C PHE A 122 -1.44 15.32 -6.34
N PHE A 123 -0.87 14.63 -7.34
CA PHE A 123 -1.37 13.35 -7.83
C PHE A 123 -0.25 12.31 -7.87
N ASP A 124 -0.47 11.20 -7.16
CA ASP A 124 0.56 10.19 -6.93
C ASP A 124 -0.04 8.78 -7.08
N PRO A 125 -0.09 8.26 -8.32
CA PRO A 125 -0.48 6.88 -8.59
C PRO A 125 0.60 5.94 -8.06
N PHE A 126 0.19 4.75 -7.66
CA PHE A 126 1.08 3.74 -7.12
C PHE A 126 0.60 2.34 -7.46
N ILE A 127 1.55 1.41 -7.49
CA ILE A 127 1.29 -0.03 -7.51
C ILE A 127 1.83 -0.64 -6.21
N PHE A 128 1.29 -1.80 -5.83
CA PHE A 128 1.81 -2.56 -4.71
C PHE A 128 1.61 -4.05 -4.91
N GLY A 129 2.46 -4.82 -4.24
CA GLY A 129 2.35 -6.27 -4.16
C GLY A 129 2.91 -6.77 -2.84
N GLY A 130 2.34 -7.86 -2.34
CA GLY A 130 2.63 -8.30 -0.99
C GLY A 130 1.97 -9.61 -0.62
N ILE A 131 1.91 -9.84 0.70
CA ILE A 131 1.27 -10.99 1.31
C ILE A 131 0.15 -10.52 2.24
N SER A 132 -0.94 -11.27 2.26
CA SER A 132 -2.14 -11.01 3.04
C SER A 132 -2.46 -12.20 3.92
N TYR A 133 -2.63 -11.96 5.20
CA TYR A 133 -3.21 -12.91 6.13
C TYR A 133 -4.68 -12.56 6.36
N THR A 134 -5.56 -13.54 6.23
CA THR A 134 -7.00 -13.37 6.40
C THR A 134 -7.55 -14.36 7.42
N LEU A 135 -8.34 -13.85 8.36
CA LEU A 135 -9.09 -14.63 9.32
C LEU A 135 -10.60 -14.57 8.99
N ARG A 136 -11.21 -15.73 8.69
CA ARG A 136 -12.61 -15.85 8.27
C ARG A 136 -13.34 -17.02 8.99
N PRO A 137 -14.38 -16.78 9.81
CA PRO A 137 -15.27 -17.84 10.32
C PRO A 137 -16.44 -18.14 9.35
N PRO A 138 -17.02 -19.36 9.28
CA PRO A 138 -16.68 -20.62 9.96
C PRO A 138 -16.09 -21.65 8.97
N ASN A 139 -15.53 -21.21 7.84
CA ASN A 139 -15.17 -22.11 6.77
C ASN A 139 -13.88 -22.90 7.09
N ILE A 140 -13.68 -24.00 6.37
CA ILE A 140 -12.53 -24.93 6.41
C ILE A 140 -11.16 -24.21 6.37
N TRP A 141 -11.13 -22.97 5.87
CA TRP A 141 -9.94 -22.12 5.73
C TRP A 141 -10.02 -20.89 6.65
N ARG A 142 -10.10 -21.13 7.96
CA ARG A 142 -10.20 -20.06 8.98
C ARG A 142 -9.05 -19.07 8.90
N HIS A 143 -7.86 -19.57 8.59
CA HIS A 143 -6.64 -18.80 8.43
C HIS A 143 -6.14 -19.00 7.00
N MET A 144 -5.99 -17.91 6.25
CA MET A 144 -5.51 -17.96 4.87
C MET A 144 -4.35 -17.00 4.69
N LEU A 145 -3.25 -17.48 4.09
CA LEU A 145 -2.15 -16.65 3.64
C LEU A 145 -2.18 -16.61 2.10
N ALA A 146 -2.27 -15.42 1.53
CA ALA A 146 -2.46 -15.21 0.10
C ALA A 146 -1.54 -14.09 -0.40
N PRO A 147 -0.93 -14.21 -1.59
CA PRO A 147 -0.35 -13.06 -2.26
C PRO A 147 -1.45 -12.03 -2.59
N ASN A 148 -1.11 -10.75 -2.48
CA ASN A 148 -1.93 -9.66 -2.99
C ASN A 148 -1.14 -8.83 -4.00
N VAL A 149 -1.88 -8.23 -4.92
CA VAL A 149 -1.37 -7.21 -5.83
C VAL A 149 -2.46 -6.16 -6.03
N GLY A 150 -2.06 -4.93 -6.31
CA GLY A 150 -3.04 -3.89 -6.53
C GLY A 150 -2.43 -2.59 -7.04
N VAL A 151 -3.35 -1.67 -7.29
CA VAL A 151 -3.06 -0.33 -7.79
C VAL A 151 -3.90 0.67 -7.01
N GLY A 152 -3.42 1.91 -6.97
CA GLY A 152 -4.15 3.00 -6.34
C GLY A 152 -3.57 4.35 -6.73
N PHE A 153 -4.15 5.38 -6.16
CA PHE A 153 -3.64 6.73 -6.31
C PHE A 153 -3.95 7.56 -5.06
N ASN A 154 -3.02 8.47 -4.76
CA ASN A 154 -3.20 9.50 -3.75
C ASN A 154 -3.48 10.82 -4.44
N PHE A 155 -4.47 11.54 -3.94
CA PHE A 155 -4.77 12.92 -4.30
C PHE A 155 -4.50 13.81 -3.09
N PHE A 156 -3.39 14.52 -3.10
CA PHE A 156 -2.98 15.43 -2.03
C PHE A 156 -3.81 16.70 -2.10
N ILE A 157 -4.63 16.92 -1.06
CA ILE A 157 -5.37 18.17 -0.86
C ILE A 157 -4.43 19.21 -0.24
N ARG A 158 -3.52 18.73 0.61
CA ARG A 158 -2.44 19.47 1.25
C ARG A 158 -1.17 18.63 1.23
N GLU A 159 -0.05 19.21 1.61
CA GLU A 159 1.26 18.53 1.62
C GLU A 159 1.30 17.33 2.56
N ASP A 160 0.52 17.39 3.64
CA ASP A 160 0.43 16.39 4.71
C ASP A 160 -0.84 15.53 4.64
N ILE A 161 -1.82 15.86 3.80
CA ILE A 161 -3.11 15.16 3.74
C ILE A 161 -3.46 14.81 2.29
N ALA A 162 -3.73 13.54 2.06
CA ALA A 162 -4.25 13.06 0.78
C ALA A 162 -5.47 12.16 0.96
N ILE A 163 -6.37 12.22 -0.02
CA ILE A 163 -7.38 11.18 -0.24
C ILE A 163 -6.70 10.05 -1.00
N GLN A 164 -6.93 8.82 -0.59
CA GLN A 164 -6.40 7.64 -1.27
C GLN A 164 -7.54 6.73 -1.70
N LEU A 165 -7.48 6.31 -2.95
CA LEU A 165 -8.28 5.21 -3.49
C LEU A 165 -7.33 4.09 -3.92
N ARG A 166 -7.63 2.85 -3.54
CA ARG A 166 -6.88 1.69 -4.00
C ARG A 166 -7.78 0.48 -4.18
N THR A 167 -7.37 -0.39 -5.08
CA THR A 167 -7.99 -1.69 -5.30
C THR A 167 -6.92 -2.76 -5.23
N SER A 168 -7.18 -3.83 -4.48
CA SER A 168 -6.31 -5.00 -4.41
C SER A 168 -7.07 -6.26 -4.82
N ALA A 169 -6.37 -7.14 -5.53
CA ALA A 169 -6.78 -8.51 -5.77
C ALA A 169 -6.00 -9.42 -4.84
N LYS A 170 -6.72 -10.23 -4.05
CA LYS A 170 -6.13 -11.27 -3.21
C LYS A 170 -6.34 -12.61 -3.89
N ILE A 171 -5.24 -13.30 -4.16
CA ILE A 171 -5.26 -14.58 -4.86
C ILE A 171 -5.14 -15.68 -3.81
N GLY A 172 -6.21 -16.46 -3.60
CA GLY A 172 -6.24 -17.51 -2.59
C GLY A 172 -5.20 -18.60 -2.87
N VAL A 173 -4.37 -18.92 -1.88
CA VAL A 173 -3.36 -19.98 -1.97
C VAL A 173 -3.56 -20.94 -0.79
N VAL A 174 -3.69 -22.23 -1.12
CA VAL A 174 -3.77 -23.46 -0.27
C VAL A 174 -5.19 -23.99 0.04
N PRO A 175 -5.48 -25.30 -0.23
CA PRO A 175 -4.61 -26.36 -0.77
C PRO A 175 -4.66 -26.54 -2.29
N GLU A 176 -5.72 -26.09 -2.96
CA GLU A 176 -5.80 -26.14 -4.41
C GLU A 176 -5.47 -24.77 -4.98
N PHE A 177 -4.21 -24.62 -5.39
CA PHE A 177 -3.75 -23.45 -6.11
C PHE A 177 -4.67 -23.19 -7.33
N PHE A 178 -5.30 -22.01 -7.37
CA PHE A 178 -6.21 -21.57 -8.43
C PHE A 178 -7.59 -22.26 -8.50
N THR A 179 -8.20 -22.63 -7.37
CA THR A 179 -9.67 -22.74 -7.36
C THR A 179 -10.29 -21.35 -7.40
N HIS A 180 -11.06 -21.06 -8.46
CA HIS A 180 -11.72 -19.76 -8.72
C HIS A 180 -12.55 -19.22 -7.54
N HIS A 181 -12.91 -20.09 -6.60
CA HIS A 181 -13.77 -19.89 -5.45
C HIS A 181 -13.16 -19.11 -4.26
N SER A 182 -11.86 -18.80 -4.28
CA SER A 182 -11.16 -18.17 -3.13
C SER A 182 -10.54 -16.80 -3.41
N ASN A 183 -10.77 -16.24 -4.60
CA ASN A 183 -10.24 -14.94 -4.99
C ASN A 183 -11.29 -13.85 -4.70
N TYR A 184 -10.87 -12.75 -4.08
CA TYR A 184 -11.75 -11.61 -3.78
C TYR A 184 -10.99 -10.30 -3.90
N LEU A 185 -11.76 -9.24 -4.17
CA LEU A 185 -11.24 -7.88 -4.35
C LEU A 185 -11.50 -7.07 -3.10
N HIS A 186 -10.54 -6.21 -2.77
CA HIS A 186 -10.71 -5.17 -1.75
C HIS A 186 -10.60 -3.81 -2.41
N HIS A 187 -11.59 -2.97 -2.16
CA HIS A 187 -11.55 -1.56 -2.52
C HIS A 187 -11.44 -0.75 -1.23
N HIS A 188 -10.39 0.06 -1.13
CA HIS A 188 -10.23 0.99 -0.01
C HIS A 188 -10.35 2.42 -0.49
N PHE A 189 -11.08 3.20 0.28
CA PHE A 189 -11.23 4.64 0.12
C PHE A 189 -11.02 5.30 1.48
N GLY A 190 -10.18 6.32 1.55
CA GLY A 190 -9.87 6.94 2.83
C GLY A 190 -8.93 8.11 2.74
N VAL A 191 -8.39 8.48 3.90
CA VAL A 191 -7.47 9.60 4.06
C VAL A 191 -6.15 9.08 4.58
N ILE A 192 -5.05 9.61 4.05
CA ILE A 192 -3.71 9.42 4.56
C ILE A 192 -3.17 10.72 5.11
N TYR A 193 -2.41 10.62 6.20
CA TYR A 193 -1.64 11.69 6.79
C TYR A 193 -0.15 11.37 6.66
N VAL A 194 0.59 12.33 6.13
CA VAL A 194 2.02 12.21 5.88
C VAL A 194 2.77 12.90 7.01
N LEU A 195 3.48 12.11 7.81
CA LEU A 195 4.23 12.62 8.95
C LEU A 195 5.47 13.37 8.46
N ASN A 196 5.68 14.56 9.02
CA ASN A 196 6.78 15.47 8.66
C ASN A 196 6.80 15.86 7.18
N ALA A 197 5.63 16.00 6.56
CA ALA A 197 5.53 16.48 5.19
C ALA A 197 6.25 17.83 5.00
N LEU A 198 7.05 17.93 3.94
CA LEU A 198 7.66 19.20 3.55
C LEU A 198 6.74 19.95 2.56
N PRO A 199 6.75 21.29 2.59
CA PRO A 199 6.01 22.11 1.63
C PRO A 199 6.38 21.79 0.18
N TRP A 200 5.44 21.89 -0.76
CA TRP A 200 5.64 21.58 -2.18
C TRP A 200 6.77 22.39 -2.86
N ASN A 201 7.11 23.56 -2.33
CA ASN A 201 8.09 24.49 -2.89
C ASN A 201 9.35 24.69 -2.00
N GLN A 202 9.87 23.63 -1.38
CA GLN A 202 11.16 23.74 -0.66
C GLN A 202 12.34 23.64 -1.64
N ASP A 203 13.19 24.65 -1.60
CA ASP A 203 14.48 24.66 -2.28
C ASP A 203 15.48 23.80 -1.47
N PHE A 204 15.65 22.54 -1.89
CA PHE A 204 16.53 21.54 -1.24
C PHE A 204 18.02 21.91 -1.29
N SER A 205 18.40 23.01 -1.95
CA SER A 205 19.76 23.55 -1.94
C SER A 205 20.18 24.12 -0.57
N LYS A 206 19.22 24.48 0.29
CA LYS A 206 19.50 25.09 1.59
C LYS A 206 19.70 24.02 2.66
N LYS A 207 20.98 23.74 2.99
CA LYS A 207 21.35 22.88 4.13
C LYS A 207 20.71 23.41 5.41
N ARG A 208 19.85 22.60 6.02
CA ARG A 208 19.04 22.97 7.21
C ARG A 208 19.86 23.04 8.51
N TYR A 209 21.14 22.64 8.50
CA TYR A 209 22.01 22.62 9.66
C TYR A 209 23.40 23.20 9.34
N ASN A 210 23.57 24.50 9.56
CA ASN A 210 24.85 25.21 9.41
C ASN A 210 25.79 25.05 10.63
N TRP A 211 25.37 24.35 11.69
CA TRP A 211 26.08 24.32 12.96
C TRP A 211 27.14 23.20 13.10
N LEU A 212 27.17 22.23 12.18
CA LEU A 212 28.12 21.10 12.24
C LEU A 212 29.44 21.32 11.50
N PHE A 213 29.62 22.44 10.79
CA PHE A 213 30.86 22.74 10.06
C PHE A 213 31.37 24.16 10.32
N LYS A 214 31.49 24.57 11.60
CA LYS A 214 32.43 25.63 11.93
C LYS A 214 33.84 25.07 11.72
N GLY A 215 34.35 25.24 10.50
CA GLY A 215 35.72 24.91 10.13
C GLY A 215 36.67 25.56 11.13
N TYR A 216 37.39 24.74 11.88
CA TYR A 216 38.47 25.21 12.73
C TYR A 216 39.61 25.61 11.80
N ASN A 217 39.74 26.91 11.52
CA ASN A 217 40.87 27.42 10.75
C ASN A 217 42.13 27.32 11.61
N TRP A 218 42.89 26.24 11.44
CA TRP A 218 44.21 26.09 12.05
C TRP A 218 45.18 27.06 11.39
N LYS A 219 45.55 28.14 12.09
CA LYS A 219 46.65 29.03 11.70
C LYS A 219 47.97 28.32 12.02
N GLY A 220 48.56 27.71 10.99
CA GLY A 220 49.94 27.24 11.05
C GLY A 220 50.87 28.42 11.30
N ASN A 221 51.63 28.35 12.40
CA ASN A 221 52.58 29.37 12.79
C ASN A 221 53.86 29.18 11.96
N ASN A 222 54.05 29.98 10.91
CA ASN A 222 55.35 30.05 10.25
C ASN A 222 56.31 30.81 11.16
N LYS A 223 57.24 30.08 11.81
CA LYS A 223 58.42 30.69 12.43
C LYS A 223 59.50 30.85 11.36
N GLN A 224 60.02 32.08 11.28
CA GLN A 224 61.19 32.48 10.51
C GLN A 224 62.46 31.81 11.05
#